data_AF-A0A853GVB1-F1
#
_entry.id   AF-A0A853GVB1-F1
#
_cell.length_a   1.000
_cell.length_b   1.000
_cell.length_c   1.000
_cell.angle_alpha   90.00
_cell.angle_beta   90.00
_cell.angle_gamma   90.00
#
_symmetry.space_group_name_H-M   'P 1'
#
loop_
_entity.id
_entity.type
_entity.pdbx_description
1 polymer ?
#
loop_
_entity_poly.entity_id
_entity_poly.type
_entity_poly.pdbx_seq_one_letter_code
_entity_poly.pdbx_strand_id
1 'polypeptide(L)'
;MNYSVIHSESTASVVALIEKEMAEWQLADYAITLLPNFYPGARQTLPGGDSVVIDRAGFTKSPWGGTPQFAADARKAMTVKDAKARARVIRSVCDAEREALATALMLELFGISDLDPLLARLPKIDELTLLTVGDADKKAISEAFSVWLR
;
A
#
# COMPACT_ATOMS: atom_id res chain seq x y z
N MET A 1 12.70 -14.75 13.32
CA MET A 1 11.68 -13.70 13.40
C MET A 1 10.31 -14.34 13.26
N ASN A 2 9.38 -14.06 14.17
CA ASN A 2 8.05 -14.68 14.18
C ASN A 2 7.15 -14.02 13.12
N TYR A 3 6.30 -14.80 12.45
CA TYR A 3 5.39 -14.33 11.41
C TYR A 3 4.41 -13.27 11.92
N SER A 4 3.88 -13.46 13.14
CA SER A 4 2.98 -12.51 13.79
C SER A 4 3.61 -11.14 14.04
N VAL A 5 4.90 -11.12 14.39
CA VAL A 5 5.66 -9.88 14.62
C VAL A 5 5.85 -9.10 13.33
N ILE A 6 6.15 -9.80 12.22
CA ILE A 6 6.28 -9.16 10.90
C ILE A 6 4.95 -8.52 10.50
N HIS A 7 3.83 -9.23 10.68
CA HIS A 7 2.50 -8.71 10.38
C HIS A 7 2.19 -7.43 11.16
N SER A 8 2.33 -7.46 12.49
CA SER A 8 2.01 -6.32 13.34
C SER A 8 2.90 -5.10 13.03
N GLU A 9 4.20 -5.31 12.78
CA GLU A 9 5.11 -4.22 12.44
C GLU A 9 4.79 -3.61 11.06
N SER A 10 4.44 -4.45 10.08
CA SER A 10 4.06 -4.00 8.74
C SER A 10 2.76 -3.18 8.81
N THR A 11 1.77 -3.63 9.59
CA THR A 11 0.51 -2.91 9.80
C THR A 11 0.75 -1.56 10.47
N ALA A 12 1.53 -1.53 11.55
CA ALA A 12 1.87 -0.27 12.24
C ALA A 12 2.62 0.71 11.33
N SER A 13 3.53 0.21 10.48
CA SER A 13 4.28 1.04 9.54
C SER A 13 3.37 1.68 8.50
N VAL A 14 2.40 0.94 7.96
CA VAL A 14 1.42 1.47 7.02
C VAL A 14 0.48 2.48 7.68
N VAL A 15 0.03 2.22 8.91
CA VAL A 15 -0.81 3.18 9.66
C VAL A 15 -0.07 4.51 9.86
N ALA A 16 1.19 4.47 10.31
CA ALA A 16 2.01 5.67 10.47
C ALA A 16 2.24 6.42 9.14
N LEU A 17 2.41 5.68 8.03
CA LEU A 17 2.50 6.27 6.71
C LEU A 17 1.20 6.98 6.32
N ILE A 18 0.03 6.37 6.59
CA ILE A 18 -1.27 6.98 6.33
C ILE A 18 -1.42 8.29 7.08
N GLU A 19 -1.12 8.30 8.38
CA GLU A 19 -1.21 9.51 9.22
C GLU A 19 -0.34 10.64 8.66
N LYS A 20 0.91 10.35 8.30
CA LYS A 20 1.84 11.34 7.73
C LYS A 20 1.34 11.89 6.39
N GLU A 21 1.02 11.01 5.45
CA GLU A 21 0.65 11.39 4.09
C GLU A 21 -0.69 12.13 4.04
N MET A 22 -1.67 11.71 4.86
CA MET A 22 -2.97 12.39 4.95
C MET A 22 -2.85 13.76 5.61
N ALA A 23 -1.99 13.92 6.62
CA ALA A 23 -1.71 15.22 7.24
C ALA A 23 -1.09 16.19 6.22
N GLU A 24 -0.12 15.74 5.43
CA GLU A 24 0.51 16.53 4.37
C GLU A 24 -0.50 16.90 3.28
N TRP A 25 -1.36 15.96 2.87
CA TRP A 25 -2.39 16.23 1.86
C TRP A 25 -3.48 17.19 2.35
N GLN A 26 -3.87 17.10 3.64
CA GLN A 26 -4.80 18.05 4.26
C GLN A 26 -4.22 19.47 4.28
N LEU A 27 -2.93 19.65 4.56
CA LEU A 27 -2.28 20.97 4.50
C LEU A 27 -2.32 21.58 3.10
N ALA A 28 -2.42 20.74 2.07
CA ALA A 28 -2.62 21.13 0.68
C ALA A 28 -4.09 21.23 0.27
N ASP A 29 -5.03 21.29 1.23
CA ASP A 29 -6.49 21.36 0.99
C ASP A 29 -7.00 20.21 0.09
N TYR A 30 -6.43 19.01 0.30
CA TYR A 30 -6.72 17.82 -0.50
C TYR A 30 -6.56 18.03 -2.01
N ALA A 31 -5.62 18.91 -2.41
CA ALA A 31 -5.37 19.20 -3.81
C ALA A 31 -5.10 17.91 -4.59
N ILE A 32 -5.88 17.71 -5.67
CA ILE A 32 -5.79 16.51 -6.51
C ILE A 32 -4.43 16.35 -7.19
N THR A 33 -3.70 17.44 -7.36
CA THR A 33 -2.33 17.43 -7.91
C THR A 33 -1.29 16.89 -6.93
N LEU A 34 -1.67 16.68 -5.67
CA LEU A 34 -0.81 16.26 -4.56
C LEU A 34 -1.39 15.04 -3.84
N LEU A 35 -1.94 14.08 -4.60
CA LEU A 35 -2.43 12.82 -4.02
C LEU A 35 -1.34 12.14 -3.18
N PRO A 36 -1.68 11.65 -1.98
CA PRO A 36 -0.70 11.05 -1.08
C PRO A 36 -0.07 9.80 -1.69
N ASN A 37 1.17 9.54 -1.29
CA ASN A 37 2.11 8.63 -1.96
C ASN A 37 1.79 7.14 -1.77
N PHE A 38 0.54 6.76 -1.57
CA PHE A 38 0.09 5.36 -1.47
C PHE A 38 0.25 4.56 -2.77
N TYR A 39 0.96 5.09 -3.77
CA TYR A 39 1.23 4.43 -5.05
C TYR A 39 2.63 3.80 -5.04
N PRO A 40 2.80 2.53 -5.47
CA PRO A 40 4.11 1.93 -5.69
C PRO A 40 4.66 2.37 -7.04
N GLY A 41 5.00 3.65 -7.14
CA GLY A 41 5.77 4.21 -8.23
C GLY A 41 7.26 4.19 -7.91
N ALA A 42 8.10 4.44 -8.91
CA ALA A 42 9.50 4.73 -8.63
C ALA A 42 9.59 5.96 -7.72
N ARG A 43 10.35 5.84 -6.63
CA ARG A 43 10.63 6.96 -5.72
C ARG A 43 11.91 7.66 -6.17
N GLN A 44 11.86 8.98 -6.30
CA GLN A 44 13.07 9.80 -6.35
C GLN A 44 13.23 10.45 -4.99
N THR A 45 14.41 10.32 -4.41
CA THR A 45 14.83 11.24 -3.37
C THR A 45 15.31 12.51 -4.04
N LEU A 46 14.64 13.63 -3.77
CA LEU A 46 15.09 14.94 -4.20
C LEU A 46 16.33 15.36 -3.40
N PRO A 47 17.14 16.31 -3.91
CA PRO A 47 18.33 16.80 -3.22
C PRO A 47 18.10 17.39 -1.80
N GLY A 48 16.84 17.62 -1.40
CA GLY A 48 16.45 18.06 -0.06
C GLY A 48 16.06 16.94 0.92
N GLY A 49 16.07 15.67 0.49
CA GLY A 49 15.65 14.52 1.30
C GLY A 49 14.17 14.15 1.13
N ASP A 50 13.37 15.00 0.48
CA ASP A 50 11.98 14.70 0.15
C ASP A 50 11.90 13.52 -0.83
N SER A 51 11.04 12.55 -0.51
CA SER A 51 10.77 11.42 -1.38
C SER A 51 9.52 11.73 -2.20
N VAL A 52 9.69 11.88 -3.51
CA VAL A 52 8.57 12.13 -4.43
C VAL A 52 8.36 10.92 -5.35
N VAL A 53 7.11 10.62 -5.66
CA VAL A 53 6.76 9.61 -6.66
C VAL A 53 6.95 10.25 -8.04
N ILE A 54 8.02 9.86 -8.74
CA ILE A 54 8.45 10.46 -10.02
C ILE A 54 7.88 9.78 -11.24
N ASP A 55 7.44 8.54 -11.11
CA ASP A 55 6.85 7.81 -12.21
C ASP A 55 5.67 7.01 -11.71
N ARG A 56 4.48 7.35 -12.22
CA ARG A 56 3.35 6.43 -12.26
C ARG A 56 3.63 5.40 -13.34
N ALA A 57 4.68 4.61 -13.14
CA ALA A 57 5.06 3.55 -14.05
C ALA A 57 3.87 2.61 -14.14
N GLY A 58 3.16 2.66 -15.27
CA GLY A 58 1.95 1.88 -15.45
C GLY A 58 2.32 0.41 -15.25
N PHE A 59 1.73 -0.23 -14.24
CA PHE A 59 1.34 -1.65 -14.13
C PHE A 59 2.20 -2.77 -14.79
N THR A 60 3.41 -2.54 -15.29
CA THR A 60 4.01 -3.35 -16.35
C THR A 60 5.32 -4.02 -16.01
N LYS A 61 5.81 -3.93 -14.75
CA LYS A 61 7.05 -4.63 -14.37
C LYS A 61 7.03 -5.43 -13.07
N SER A 62 6.06 -5.23 -12.17
CA SER A 62 5.90 -6.07 -10.98
C SER A 62 4.45 -6.10 -10.55
N PRO A 63 3.87 -7.26 -10.23
CA PRO A 63 2.48 -7.34 -9.81
C PRO A 63 2.32 -6.67 -8.44
N TRP A 64 1.29 -5.85 -8.31
CA TRP A 64 0.92 -5.12 -7.10
C TRP A 64 0.35 -6.07 -6.03
N GLY A 65 0.54 -5.73 -4.74
CA GLY A 65 -0.07 -6.44 -3.62
C GLY A 65 -1.56 -6.64 -3.83
N GLY A 66 -2.11 -7.80 -3.46
CA GLY A 66 -3.53 -8.09 -3.64
C GLY A 66 -3.95 -8.47 -5.07
N THR A 67 -3.08 -8.42 -6.09
CA THR A 67 -3.43 -8.96 -7.42
C THR A 67 -3.28 -10.49 -7.47
N PRO A 68 -4.04 -11.22 -8.32
CA PRO A 68 -3.86 -12.66 -8.48
C PRO A 68 -2.44 -13.07 -8.89
N GLN A 69 -1.80 -12.28 -9.75
CA GLN A 69 -0.43 -12.51 -10.20
C GLN A 69 0.57 -12.33 -9.05
N PHE A 70 0.44 -11.26 -8.25
CA PHE A 70 1.26 -11.08 -7.05
C PHE A 70 1.05 -12.21 -6.06
N ALA A 71 -0.20 -12.61 -5.82
CA ALA A 71 -0.50 -13.71 -4.91
C ALA A 71 0.14 -15.03 -5.39
N ALA A 72 0.20 -15.27 -6.71
CA ALA A 72 0.90 -16.42 -7.27
C ALA A 72 2.42 -16.33 -7.04
N ASP A 73 3.02 -15.16 -7.26
CA ASP A 73 4.46 -14.97 -7.11
C ASP A 73 4.90 -14.93 -5.63
N ALA A 74 4.09 -14.34 -4.75
CA ALA A 74 4.25 -14.36 -3.30
C ALA A 74 4.20 -15.81 -2.78
N ARG A 75 3.23 -16.63 -3.21
CA ARG A 75 3.17 -18.06 -2.82
C ARG A 75 4.43 -18.81 -3.22
N LYS A 76 4.99 -18.56 -4.41
CA LYS A 76 6.27 -19.15 -4.84
C LYS A 76 7.43 -18.64 -3.98
N ALA A 77 7.48 -17.35 -3.69
CA ALA A 77 8.54 -16.75 -2.88
C ALA A 77 8.49 -17.24 -1.41
N MET A 78 7.32 -17.62 -0.90
CA MET A 78 7.14 -18.20 0.43
C MET A 78 7.74 -19.61 0.59
N THR A 79 8.07 -20.30 -0.52
CA THR A 79 8.73 -21.62 -0.47
C THR A 79 10.25 -21.53 -0.27
N VAL A 80 10.79 -20.35 0.00
CA VAL A 80 12.22 -20.14 0.26
C VAL A 80 12.68 -20.92 1.49
N LYS A 81 13.68 -21.77 1.30
CA LYS A 81 14.20 -22.68 2.34
C LYS A 81 15.02 -21.94 3.40
N ASP A 82 15.81 -20.94 2.98
CA ASP A 82 16.63 -20.14 3.89
C ASP A 82 15.75 -19.26 4.79
N ALA A 83 15.95 -19.36 6.10
CA ALA A 83 15.10 -18.68 7.08
C ALA A 83 15.23 -17.14 7.02
N LYS A 84 16.43 -16.62 6.74
CA LYS A 84 16.68 -15.16 6.69
C LYS A 84 16.13 -14.55 5.41
N ALA A 85 16.25 -15.24 4.28
CA ALA A 85 15.64 -14.86 3.01
C ALA A 85 14.11 -14.96 3.09
N ARG A 86 13.57 -16.03 3.69
CA ARG A 86 12.12 -16.17 3.89
C ARG A 86 11.54 -15.05 4.73
N ALA A 87 12.18 -14.65 5.83
CA ALA A 87 11.71 -13.53 6.65
C ALA A 87 11.67 -12.20 5.88
N ARG A 88 12.66 -11.94 5.00
CA ARG A 88 12.69 -10.76 4.13
C ARG A 88 11.56 -10.78 3.10
N VAL A 89 11.35 -11.93 2.46
CA VAL A 89 10.25 -12.11 1.49
C VAL A 89 8.90 -11.92 2.16
N ILE A 90 8.66 -12.54 3.33
CA ILE A 90 7.42 -12.38 4.08
C ILE A 90 7.13 -10.91 4.36
N ARG A 91 8.13 -10.17 4.86
CA ARG A 91 7.97 -8.74 5.14
C ARG A 91 7.60 -7.96 3.88
N SER A 92 8.34 -8.17 2.80
CA SER A 92 8.04 -7.52 1.51
C SER A 92 6.63 -7.81 1.01
N VAL A 93 6.12 -9.02 1.21
CA VAL A 93 4.74 -9.38 0.86
C VAL A 93 3.74 -8.66 1.79
N CYS A 94 4.01 -8.67 3.09
CA CYS A 94 3.17 -8.01 4.08
C CYS A 94 3.03 -6.50 3.83
N ASP A 95 4.15 -5.82 3.59
CA ASP A 95 4.19 -4.38 3.32
C ASP A 95 3.42 -4.06 2.03
N ALA A 96 3.68 -4.79 0.95
CA ALA A 96 3.03 -4.56 -0.33
C ALA A 96 1.51 -4.75 -0.30
N GLU A 97 0.99 -5.74 0.44
CA GLU A 97 -0.46 -5.94 0.57
C GLU A 97 -1.15 -4.87 1.43
N ARG A 98 -0.47 -4.37 2.47
CA ARG A 98 -1.01 -3.32 3.34
C ARG A 98 -1.02 -1.97 2.64
N GLU A 99 0.04 -1.67 1.90
CA GLU A 99 0.08 -0.51 1.00
C GLU A 99 -1.03 -0.62 -0.04
N ALA A 100 -1.20 -1.79 -0.68
CA ALA A 100 -2.23 -1.98 -1.69
C ALA A 100 -3.65 -1.75 -1.15
N LEU A 101 -3.93 -2.30 0.03
CA LEU A 101 -5.19 -2.06 0.72
C LEU A 101 -5.38 -0.58 1.08
N ALA A 102 -4.34 0.09 1.57
CA ALA A 102 -4.41 1.51 1.91
C ALA A 102 -4.70 2.38 0.69
N THR A 103 -4.10 2.08 -0.47
CA THR A 103 -4.40 2.77 -1.73
C THR A 103 -5.87 2.58 -2.12
N ALA A 104 -6.36 1.33 -2.11
CA ALA A 104 -7.73 1.02 -2.51
C ALA A 104 -8.75 1.72 -1.60
N LEU A 105 -8.53 1.69 -0.27
CA LEU A 105 -9.33 2.41 0.70
C LEU A 105 -9.32 3.92 0.46
N MET A 106 -8.16 4.53 0.24
CA MET A 106 -8.08 5.97 -0.03
C MET A 106 -8.91 6.33 -1.28
N LEU A 107 -8.77 5.59 -2.37
CA LEU A 107 -9.49 5.86 -3.62
C LEU A 107 -11.00 5.76 -3.44
N GLU A 108 -11.45 4.73 -2.73
CA GLU A 108 -12.87 4.48 -2.47
C GLU A 108 -13.46 5.54 -1.54
N LEU A 109 -12.79 5.83 -0.42
CA LEU A 109 -13.30 6.74 0.61
C LEU A 109 -13.30 8.21 0.17
N PHE A 110 -12.37 8.61 -0.70
CA PHE A 110 -12.26 9.98 -1.21
C PHE A 110 -12.80 10.15 -2.63
N GLY A 111 -13.39 9.11 -3.24
CA GLY A 111 -14.02 9.20 -4.56
C GLY A 111 -13.08 9.58 -5.71
N ILE A 112 -11.79 9.27 -5.59
CA ILE A 112 -10.73 9.75 -6.52
C ILE A 112 -10.76 8.98 -7.85
N SER A 113 -11.35 7.79 -7.88
CA SER A 113 -11.38 6.90 -9.06
C SER A 113 -11.98 7.54 -10.32
N ASP A 114 -12.86 8.54 -10.16
CA ASP A 114 -13.54 9.20 -11.27
C ASP A 114 -12.68 10.27 -11.96
N LEU A 115 -11.51 10.59 -11.39
CA LEU A 115 -10.68 11.72 -11.79
C LEU A 115 -9.44 11.30 -12.57
N ASP A 116 -9.08 10.02 -12.55
CA ASP A 116 -7.92 9.49 -13.28
C ASP A 116 -8.18 8.07 -13.83
N PRO A 117 -8.18 7.89 -15.17
CA PRO A 117 -8.36 6.58 -15.81
C PRO A 117 -7.35 5.49 -15.42
N LEU A 118 -6.19 5.86 -14.86
CA LEU A 118 -5.23 4.91 -14.31
C LEU A 118 -5.62 4.45 -12.91
N LEU A 119 -6.20 5.33 -12.10
CA LEU A 119 -6.72 4.97 -10.77
C LEU A 119 -8.00 4.13 -10.88
N ALA A 120 -8.82 4.37 -11.92
CA ALA A 120 -9.97 3.53 -12.25
C ALA A 120 -9.60 2.08 -12.64
N ARG A 121 -8.34 1.82 -12.98
CA ARG A 121 -7.84 0.46 -13.29
C ARG A 121 -7.34 -0.30 -12.07
N LEU A 122 -7.31 0.35 -10.90
CA LEU A 122 -6.93 -0.33 -9.67
C LEU A 122 -8.05 -1.29 -9.24
N PRO A 123 -7.70 -2.52 -8.81
CA PRO A 123 -8.68 -3.44 -8.25
C PRO A 123 -9.43 -2.78 -7.10
N LYS A 124 -10.75 -3.00 -7.07
CA LYS A 124 -11.56 -2.63 -5.91
C LYS A 124 -11.14 -3.45 -4.70
N ILE A 125 -11.49 -2.98 -3.50
CA ILE A 125 -11.12 -3.64 -2.24
C ILE A 125 -11.55 -5.12 -2.23
N ASP A 126 -12.73 -5.44 -2.77
CA ASP A 126 -13.30 -6.79 -2.84
C ASP A 126 -12.63 -7.67 -3.91
N GLU A 127 -11.93 -7.09 -4.88
CA GLU A 127 -11.17 -7.78 -5.92
C GLU A 127 -9.73 -8.11 -5.47
N LEU A 128 -9.27 -7.55 -4.33
CA LEU A 128 -7.94 -7.82 -3.78
C LEU A 128 -7.86 -9.22 -3.15
N THR A 129 -6.99 -10.06 -3.72
CA THR A 129 -6.56 -11.32 -3.13
C THR A 129 -5.42 -11.10 -2.12
N LEU A 130 -5.78 -10.77 -0.88
CA LEU A 130 -4.83 -10.53 0.21
C LEU A 130 -4.47 -11.85 0.92
N LEU A 131 -3.18 -12.17 1.02
CA LEU A 131 -2.64 -13.40 1.62
C LEU A 131 -2.28 -13.24 3.11
N THR A 132 -1.92 -12.02 3.51
CA THR A 132 -1.28 -11.71 4.79
C THR A 132 -2.01 -10.63 5.59
N VAL A 133 -3.19 -10.21 5.14
CA VAL A 133 -3.99 -9.18 5.82
C VAL A 133 -5.22 -9.85 6.40
N GLY A 134 -5.29 -9.87 7.74
CA GLY A 134 -6.49 -10.33 8.46
C GLY A 134 -7.49 -9.20 8.69
N ASP A 135 -8.66 -9.54 9.24
CA ASP A 135 -9.72 -8.56 9.53
C ASP A 135 -9.27 -7.45 10.50
N ALA A 136 -8.42 -7.80 11.47
CA ALA A 136 -7.86 -6.82 12.40
C ALA A 136 -6.94 -5.81 11.70
N ASP A 137 -6.13 -6.26 10.74
CA ASP A 137 -5.27 -5.38 9.95
C ASP A 137 -6.10 -4.46 9.05
N LYS A 138 -7.12 -5.03 8.37
CA LYS A 138 -8.06 -4.25 7.55
C LYS A 138 -8.73 -3.16 8.37
N LYS A 139 -9.22 -3.51 9.56
CA LYS A 139 -9.86 -2.57 10.49
C LYS A 139 -8.89 -1.45 10.89
N ALA A 140 -7.69 -1.78 11.33
CA ALA A 140 -6.70 -0.78 11.76
C ALA A 140 -6.34 0.20 10.62
N ILE A 141 -6.13 -0.31 9.41
CA ILE A 141 -5.82 0.52 8.23
C ILE A 141 -7.02 1.41 7.85
N SER A 142 -8.25 0.88 7.90
CA SER A 142 -9.46 1.66 7.63
C SER A 142 -9.73 2.74 8.69
N GLU A 143 -9.50 2.44 9.97
CA GLU A 143 -9.62 3.40 11.07
C GLU A 143 -8.63 4.56 10.93
N ALA A 144 -7.42 4.30 10.41
CA ALA A 144 -6.43 5.35 10.14
C ALA A 144 -6.91 6.41 9.14
N PHE A 145 -7.71 6.02 8.14
CA PHE A 145 -8.33 6.95 7.20
C PHE A 145 -9.53 7.69 7.79
N SER A 146 -10.28 7.04 8.69
CA SER A 146 -11.55 7.56 9.23
C SER A 146 -11.41 8.91 9.95
N VAL A 147 -10.23 9.23 10.47
CA VAL A 147 -9.93 10.51 11.11
C VAL A 147 -10.04 11.69 10.12
N TRP A 148 -9.79 11.44 8.83
CA TRP A 148 -9.66 12.46 7.79
C TRP A 148 -10.92 12.65 6.94
N LEU A 149 -11.96 11.83 7.14
CA LEU A 149 -13.22 11.89 6.38
C LEU A 149 -14.23 12.89 6.96
N ARG A 150 -13.77 13.91 7.69
CA ARG A 150 -14.61 14.86 8.42
C ARG A 150 -14.85 16.15 7.67
#